data_AF-A0A9E0NHT7-F1
#
_entry.id   AF-A0A9E0NHT7-F1
#
_cell.length_a   1.000
_cell.length_b   1.000
_cell.length_c   1.000
_cell.angle_alpha   90.00
_cell.angle_beta   90.00
_cell.angle_gamma   90.00
#
_symmetry.space_group_name_H-M   'P 1'
#
loop_
_entity.id
_entity.type
_entity.pdbx_description
1 polymer ?
#
loop_
_entity_poly.entity_id
_entity_poly.type
_entity_poly.pdbx_seq_one_letter_code
_entity_poly.pdbx_strand_id
1 'polypeptide(L)'
;GKTPEAPPTPTDLSYEARMRSSFNSAQGLQGPLDGAWSLRAGGSELYDLQLVDSGSGSLEGAWRDPRRRGATDASGFIDTLSRYGGQLTIRLTPRPGADAVVITLSADANGTWSGEINERGERRSVTMRRN
;
A
#
# COMPACT_ATOMS: atom_id res chain seq x y z
N GLY A 1 -7.84 -45.87 -23.66
CA GLY A 1 -6.96 -44.72 -23.94
C GLY A 1 -7.72 -43.45 -23.61
N LYS A 2 -7.10 -42.49 -22.95
CA LYS A 2 -7.71 -41.17 -22.69
C LYS A 2 -7.74 -40.40 -24.00
N THR A 3 -8.93 -40.03 -24.47
CA THR A 3 -9.12 -39.17 -25.64
C THR A 3 -8.54 -37.79 -25.34
N PRO A 4 -7.75 -37.17 -26.24
CA PRO A 4 -7.27 -35.81 -26.05
C PRO A 4 -8.44 -34.83 -26.00
N GLU A 5 -8.37 -33.86 -25.08
CA GLU A 5 -9.31 -32.75 -24.99
C GLU A 5 -9.34 -31.98 -26.33
N ALA A 6 -10.53 -31.64 -26.81
CA ALA A 6 -10.68 -30.93 -28.08
C ALA A 6 -10.05 -29.52 -27.98
N PRO A 7 -9.46 -28.99 -29.07
CA PRO A 7 -8.92 -27.64 -29.07
C PRO A 7 -10.01 -26.62 -28.68
N PRO A 8 -9.68 -25.60 -27.88
CA PRO A 8 -10.64 -24.60 -27.45
C PRO A 8 -11.30 -23.93 -28.65
N THR A 9 -12.62 -23.74 -28.57
CA THR A 9 -13.38 -23.16 -29.69
C THR A 9 -13.10 -21.65 -29.79
N PRO A 10 -13.32 -21.01 -30.94
CA PRO A 10 -13.17 -19.56 -31.09
C PRO A 10 -13.99 -18.74 -30.09
N THR A 11 -15.13 -19.28 -29.64
CA THR A 11 -15.98 -18.68 -28.62
C THR A 11 -15.30 -18.70 -27.24
N ASP A 12 -14.63 -19.80 -26.87
CA ASP A 12 -13.89 -19.93 -25.61
C ASP A 12 -12.72 -18.94 -25.56
N LEU A 13 -11.98 -18.82 -26.66
CA LEU A 13 -10.88 -17.84 -26.79
C LEU A 13 -11.38 -16.39 -26.62
N SER A 14 -12.54 -16.06 -27.17
CA SER A 14 -13.15 -14.71 -27.04
C SER A 14 -13.64 -14.41 -25.62
N TYR A 15 -14.10 -15.44 -24.90
CA TYR A 15 -14.55 -15.33 -23.51
C TYR A 15 -13.35 -15.15 -22.58
N GLU A 16 -12.31 -15.97 -22.73
CA GLU A 16 -11.06 -15.81 -21.98
C GLU A 16 -10.36 -14.47 -22.27
N ALA A 17 -10.38 -14.00 -23.52
CA ALA A 17 -9.85 -12.69 -23.89
C ALA A 17 -10.61 -11.55 -23.19
N ARG A 18 -11.94 -11.64 -23.11
CA ARG A 18 -12.77 -10.66 -22.37
C ARG A 18 -12.50 -10.71 -20.87
N MET A 19 -12.39 -11.89 -20.28
CA MET A 19 -12.03 -12.05 -18.86
C MET A 19 -10.63 -11.49 -18.55
N ARG A 20 -9.63 -11.80 -19.37
CA ARG A 20 -8.27 -11.24 -19.23
C ARG A 20 -8.28 -9.73 -19.42
N SER A 21 -9.04 -9.23 -20.38
CA SER A 21 -9.21 -7.79 -20.60
C SER A 21 -9.86 -7.11 -19.40
N SER A 22 -10.91 -7.69 -18.82
CA SER A 22 -11.58 -7.11 -17.63
C SER A 22 -10.70 -7.14 -16.39
N PHE A 23 -9.92 -8.22 -16.20
CA PHE A 23 -8.96 -8.33 -15.12
C PHE A 23 -7.82 -7.31 -15.26
N ASN A 24 -7.25 -7.18 -16.47
CA ASN A 24 -6.21 -6.19 -16.75
C ASN A 24 -6.72 -4.75 -16.65
N SER A 25 -7.97 -4.47 -17.04
CA SER A 25 -8.56 -3.14 -16.87
C SER A 25 -8.86 -2.83 -15.41
N ALA A 26 -9.28 -3.81 -14.61
CA ALA A 26 -9.50 -3.62 -13.17
C ALA A 26 -8.17 -3.40 -12.41
N GLN A 27 -7.11 -4.11 -12.79
CA GLN A 27 -5.75 -3.87 -12.29
C GLN A 27 -5.23 -2.48 -12.69
N GLY A 28 -5.60 -1.98 -13.87
CA GLY A 28 -5.27 -0.62 -14.31
C GLY A 28 -5.98 0.50 -13.54
N LEU A 29 -7.00 0.18 -12.73
CA LEU A 29 -7.70 1.12 -11.84
C LEU A 29 -7.06 1.22 -10.45
N GLN A 30 -6.25 0.24 -10.04
CA GLN A 30 -5.48 0.28 -8.80
C GLN A 30 -4.18 1.04 -9.02
N GLY A 31 -4.03 2.19 -8.37
CA GLY A 31 -2.78 2.93 -8.40
C GLY A 31 -1.67 2.16 -7.66
N PRO A 32 -0.38 2.50 -7.90
CA PRO A 32 0.75 1.71 -7.43
C PRO A 32 0.87 1.61 -5.89
N LEU A 33 0.16 2.48 -5.17
CA LEU A 33 0.09 2.46 -3.71
C LEU A 33 -1.08 1.64 -3.15
N ASP A 34 -2.04 1.20 -3.96
CA ASP A 34 -3.23 0.51 -3.46
C ASP A 34 -2.86 -0.81 -2.77
N GLY A 35 -3.37 -1.05 -1.56
CA GLY A 35 -3.18 -2.31 -0.82
C GLY A 35 -2.51 -2.18 0.54
N ALA A 36 -2.08 -3.32 1.07
CA ALA A 36 -1.45 -3.43 2.39
C ALA A 36 0.08 -3.26 2.32
N TRP A 37 0.63 -2.52 3.26
CA TRP A 37 2.05 -2.21 3.36
C TRP A 37 2.55 -2.33 4.80
N SER A 38 3.81 -2.71 4.97
CA SER A 38 4.54 -2.71 6.24
C SER A 38 5.63 -1.64 6.21
N LEU A 39 5.60 -0.73 7.18
CA LEU A 39 6.64 0.26 7.43
C LEU A 39 7.59 -0.24 8.51
N ARG A 40 8.89 -0.29 8.19
CA ARG A 40 9.92 -0.87 9.05
C ARG A 40 11.10 0.05 9.25
N ALA A 41 11.65 0.08 10.46
CA ALA A 41 12.95 0.68 10.78
C ALA A 41 13.91 -0.39 11.30
N GLY A 42 15.10 -0.50 10.70
CA GLY A 42 16.12 -1.47 11.14
C GLY A 42 15.61 -2.92 11.21
N GLY A 43 14.69 -3.31 10.32
CA GLY A 43 14.06 -4.64 10.30
C GLY A 43 12.90 -4.84 11.28
N SER A 44 12.66 -3.89 12.20
CA SER A 44 11.50 -3.91 13.10
C SER A 44 10.29 -3.21 12.48
N GLU A 45 9.12 -3.83 12.62
CA GLU A 45 7.86 -3.29 12.13
C GLU A 45 7.35 -2.16 13.03
N LEU A 46 7.06 -1.01 12.42
CA LEU A 46 6.58 0.19 13.11
C LEU A 46 5.08 0.40 12.90
N TYR A 47 4.63 0.26 11.66
CA TYR A 47 3.24 0.47 11.28
C TYR A 47 2.85 -0.48 10.15
N ASP A 48 1.65 -1.03 10.23
CA ASP A 48 0.95 -1.62 9.09
C ASP A 48 0.05 -0.53 8.50
N LEU A 49 0.05 -0.41 7.18
CA LEU A 49 -0.72 0.58 6.44
C LEU A 49 -1.64 -0.14 5.46
N GLN A 50 -2.88 0.34 5.38
CA GLN A 50 -3.80 -0.01 4.29
C GLN A 50 -4.04 1.27 3.50
N LEU A 51 -3.57 1.28 2.26
CA LEU A 51 -3.68 2.44 1.37
C LEU A 51 -4.70 2.14 0.27
N VAL A 52 -5.45 3.17 -0.12
CA VAL A 52 -6.34 3.16 -1.27
C VAL A 52 -5.82 4.18 -2.27
N ASP A 53 -5.46 3.71 -3.46
CA ASP A 53 -4.99 4.56 -4.56
C ASP A 53 -5.90 4.36 -5.76
N SER A 54 -6.76 5.36 -5.99
CA SER A 54 -7.74 5.34 -7.08
C SER A 54 -7.12 5.56 -8.47
N GLY A 55 -5.80 5.80 -8.57
CA GLY A 55 -5.11 6.14 -9.81
C GLY A 55 -5.42 7.55 -10.35
N SER A 56 -6.45 8.22 -9.81
CA SER A 56 -6.89 9.57 -10.18
C SER A 56 -6.18 10.70 -9.39
N GLY A 57 -5.24 10.32 -8.51
CA GLY A 57 -4.48 11.23 -7.65
C GLY A 57 -5.04 11.39 -6.24
N SER A 58 -6.24 10.85 -5.95
CA SER A 58 -6.74 10.75 -4.58
C SER A 58 -6.16 9.53 -3.87
N LEU A 59 -5.56 9.77 -2.70
CA LEU A 59 -4.99 8.76 -1.83
C LEU A 59 -5.67 8.82 -0.46
N GLU A 60 -6.09 7.66 0.04
CA GLU A 60 -6.61 7.51 1.40
C GLU A 60 -5.89 6.36 2.10
N GLY A 61 -5.98 6.30 3.42
CA GLY A 61 -5.49 5.12 4.11
C GLY A 61 -5.72 5.11 5.60
N ALA A 62 -5.41 3.94 6.16
CA ALA A 62 -5.47 3.65 7.58
C ALA A 62 -4.12 3.09 8.04
N TRP A 63 -3.86 3.22 9.34
CA TRP A 63 -2.66 2.72 9.98
C TRP A 63 -3.00 1.86 11.19
N ARG A 64 -2.07 0.98 11.54
CA ARG A 64 -2.05 0.20 12.78
C ARG A 64 -0.63 0.16 13.33
N ASP A 65 -0.48 0.30 14.64
CA ASP A 65 0.79 0.15 15.36
C ASP A 65 0.88 -1.27 15.97
N PRO A 66 1.59 -2.21 15.34
CA PRO A 66 1.75 -3.58 15.86
C PRO A 66 2.60 -3.65 17.14
N ARG A 67 3.30 -2.57 17.52
CA ARG A 67 4.09 -2.48 18.77
C ARG A 67 3.18 -2.31 19.99
N ARG A 68 1.91 -1.90 19.80
CA ARG A 68 0.91 -1.65 20.84
C ARG A 68 -0.25 -2.66 20.78
N ARG A 69 0.05 -3.96 20.71
CA ARG A 69 -0.98 -5.01 20.62
C ARG A 69 -1.97 -4.93 21.79
N GLY A 70 -3.26 -4.96 21.47
CA GLY A 70 -4.35 -4.92 22.45
C GLY A 70 -4.80 -3.52 22.87
N ALA A 71 -4.09 -2.46 22.47
CA ALA A 71 -4.54 -1.09 22.73
C ALA A 71 -5.63 -0.69 21.71
N THR A 72 -6.72 -0.11 22.20
CA THR A 72 -7.88 0.30 21.38
C THR A 72 -7.58 1.50 20.49
N ASP A 73 -6.54 2.26 20.79
CA ASP A 73 -6.05 3.43 20.07
C ASP A 73 -4.81 3.12 19.21
N ALA A 74 -4.46 1.85 19.00
CA ALA A 74 -3.31 1.45 18.18
C ALA A 74 -3.62 1.35 16.67
N SER A 75 -4.68 2.01 16.22
CA SER A 75 -5.04 2.10 14.80
C SER A 75 -5.90 3.34 14.54
N GLY A 76 -5.88 3.83 13.31
CA GLY A 76 -6.69 4.98 12.92
C GLY A 76 -6.59 5.28 11.43
N PHE A 77 -7.13 6.42 11.03
CA PHE A 77 -6.98 6.94 9.68
C PHE A 77 -5.70 7.77 9.54
N ILE A 78 -5.18 7.84 8.33
CA ILE A 78 -4.07 8.72 7.97
C ILE A 78 -4.63 10.14 7.84
N ASP A 79 -4.01 11.10 8.52
CA ASP A 79 -4.44 12.51 8.51
C ASP A 79 -4.10 13.20 7.19
N THR A 80 -2.97 12.84 6.59
CA THR A 80 -2.54 13.35 5.29
C THR A 80 -1.79 12.26 4.55
N LEU A 81 -2.25 11.95 3.34
CA LEU A 81 -1.59 11.03 2.44
C LEU A 81 -1.47 11.72 1.08
N SER A 82 -0.25 12.02 0.67
CA SER A 82 -0.03 12.70 -0.60
C SER A 82 1.18 12.14 -1.32
N ARG A 83 1.06 12.03 -2.64
CA ARG A 83 2.15 11.65 -3.52
C ARG A 83 2.36 12.76 -4.54
N TYR A 84 3.57 13.29 -4.58
CA TYR A 84 3.98 14.25 -5.58
C TYR A 84 5.26 13.76 -6.26
N GLY A 85 5.17 13.48 -7.56
CA GLY A 85 6.23 12.83 -8.31
C GLY A 85 6.62 11.47 -7.69
N GLY A 86 7.90 11.32 -7.35
CA GLY A 86 8.45 10.11 -6.72
C GLY A 86 8.35 10.08 -5.19
N GLN A 87 7.81 11.13 -4.56
CA GLN A 87 7.80 11.30 -3.10
C GLN A 87 6.40 11.07 -2.53
N LEU A 88 6.33 10.28 -1.46
CA LEU A 88 5.15 9.99 -0.66
C LEU A 88 5.31 10.64 0.72
N THR A 89 4.32 11.39 1.16
CA THR A 89 4.24 11.96 2.50
C THR A 89 3.01 11.41 3.22
N ILE A 90 3.25 10.86 4.41
CA ILE A 90 2.22 10.31 5.29
C ILE A 90 2.29 11.07 6.61
N ARG A 91 1.16 11.59 7.07
CA ARG A 91 0.99 12.15 8.41
C ARG A 91 -0.10 11.40 9.13
N LEU A 92 0.15 10.98 10.36
CA LEU A 92 -0.83 10.35 11.22
C LEU A 92 -0.66 10.80 12.66
N THR A 93 -1.74 10.80 13.42
CA THR A 93 -1.76 11.13 14.84
C THR A 93 -2.04 9.86 15.64
N PRO A 94 -1.04 9.26 16.33
CA PRO A 94 -1.20 7.92 16.92
C PRO A 94 -2.25 7.81 18.01
N ARG A 95 -2.61 8.93 18.64
CA ARG A 95 -3.67 9.04 19.64
C ARG A 95 -4.04 10.51 19.85
N PRO A 96 -5.25 10.82 20.33
CA PRO A 96 -5.63 12.20 20.66
C PRO A 96 -4.59 12.87 21.58
N GLY A 97 -4.14 14.06 21.20
CA GLY A 97 -3.16 14.85 21.96
C GLY A 97 -1.70 14.41 21.85
N ALA A 98 -1.37 13.36 21.07
CA ALA A 98 0.02 13.04 20.76
C ALA A 98 0.55 13.90 19.60
N ASP A 99 1.89 14.05 19.56
CA ASP A 99 2.56 14.60 18.40
C ASP A 99 2.29 13.73 17.17
N ALA A 100 2.09 14.40 16.03
CA ALA A 100 1.93 13.71 14.78
C ALA A 100 3.24 13.05 14.33
N VAL A 101 3.08 11.86 13.76
CA VAL A 101 4.13 11.13 13.08
C VAL A 101 4.13 11.56 11.62
N VAL A 102 5.29 11.92 11.10
CA VAL A 102 5.47 12.32 9.71
C VAL A 102 6.46 11.37 9.04
N ILE A 103 6.04 10.75 7.95
CA ILE A 103 6.84 9.81 7.17
C ILE A 103 7.00 10.40 5.77
N THR A 104 8.24 10.46 5.30
CA THR A 104 8.56 10.90 3.95
C THR A 104 9.36 9.81 3.25
N LEU A 105 8.84 9.32 2.13
CA LEU A 105 9.43 8.22 1.37
C LEU A 105 9.63 8.61 -0.08
N SER A 106 10.63 8.01 -0.71
CA SER A 106 10.84 8.03 -2.15
C SER A 106 10.72 6.61 -2.70
N ALA A 107 10.09 6.47 -3.85
CA ALA A 107 10.02 5.18 -4.56
C ALA A 107 11.42 4.74 -5.00
N ASP A 108 11.72 3.46 -4.83
CA ASP A 108 12.86 2.82 -5.48
C ASP A 108 12.44 2.04 -6.74
N ALA A 109 13.44 1.52 -7.46
CA ALA A 109 13.22 0.81 -8.73
C ALA A 109 12.50 -0.54 -8.57
N ASN A 110 12.39 -1.08 -7.35
CA ASN A 110 11.90 -2.43 -7.07
C ASN A 110 10.50 -2.42 -6.44
N GLY A 111 9.80 -1.27 -6.48
CA GLY A 111 8.48 -1.13 -5.85
C GLY A 111 8.53 -1.09 -4.31
N THR A 112 9.73 -0.94 -3.74
CA THR A 112 9.91 -0.62 -2.32
C THR A 112 10.01 0.91 -2.19
N TRP A 113 9.65 1.43 -1.02
CA TRP A 113 9.78 2.85 -0.71
C TRP A 113 10.75 3.00 0.46
N SER A 114 11.58 4.03 0.42
CA SER A 114 12.57 4.29 1.46
C SER A 114 12.64 5.76 1.81
N GLY A 115 12.98 6.07 3.06
CA GLY A 115 13.09 7.45 3.52
C GLY A 115 13.14 7.53 5.04
N GLU A 116 12.44 8.49 5.63
CA GLU A 116 12.57 8.85 7.03
C GLU A 116 11.21 8.95 7.72
N ILE A 117 11.15 8.51 8.98
CA ILE A 117 10.05 8.78 9.91
C ILE A 117 10.52 9.78 10.95
N ASN A 118 9.70 10.77 11.26
CA ASN A 118 9.84 11.63 12.42
C ASN A 118 8.71 11.31 13.41
N GLU A 119 9.07 10.71 14.55
CA GLU A 119 8.16 10.37 15.64
C GLU A 119 8.67 11.05 16.90
N ARG A 120 7.90 12.00 17.47
CA ARG A 120 8.26 12.77 18.68
C ARG A 120 9.61 13.51 18.57
N GLY A 121 9.93 14.01 17.39
CA GLY A 121 11.20 14.71 17.11
C GLY A 121 12.37 13.79 16.78
N GLU A 122 12.23 12.47 16.94
CA GLU A 122 13.26 11.49 16.59
C GLU A 122 13.12 11.08 15.13
N ARG A 123 14.18 11.31 14.34
CA ARG A 123 14.26 10.91 12.93
C ARG A 123 14.95 9.55 12.80
N ARG A 124 14.35 8.63 12.05
CA ARG A 124 14.89 7.30 11.77
C ARG A 124 14.65 6.90 10.32
N SER A 125 15.63 6.23 9.72
CA SER A 125 15.46 5.67 8.38
C SER A 125 14.46 4.51 8.39
N VAL A 126 13.60 4.49 7.39
CA VAL A 126 12.52 3.52 7.23
C VAL A 126 12.43 3.01 5.80
N THR A 127 11.87 1.81 5.67
CA THR A 127 11.45 1.23 4.39
C THR A 127 9.99 0.83 4.49
N MET A 128 9.25 0.98 3.39
CA MET A 128 7.88 0.52 3.26
C MET A 128 7.79 -0.49 2.12
N ARG A 129 7.21 -1.65 2.42
CA ARG A 129 7.10 -2.77 1.48
C ARG A 129 5.68 -3.31 1.46
N ARG A 130 5.27 -3.80 0.30
CA ARG A 130 3.95 -4.42 0.11
C ARG A 130 3.90 -5.74 0.89
N ASN A 131 2.78 -5.98 1.56
CA ASN A 131 2.51 -7.23 2.28
C ASN A 131 1.98 -8.32 1.34
#